data_AF-A0AAV5PFA0-F1
#
_entry.id   AF-A0AAV5PFA0-F1
#
_cell.length_a   1.000
_cell.length_b   1.000
_cell.length_c   1.000
_cell.angle_alpha   90.00
_cell.angle_beta   90.00
_cell.angle_gamma   90.00
#
_symmetry.space_group_name_H-M   'P 1'
#
loop_
_entity.id
_entity.type
_entity.pdbx_description
1 polymer ?
#
loop_
_entity_poly.entity_id
_entity_poly.type
_entity_poly.pdbx_seq_one_letter_code
_entity_poly.pdbx_strand_id
1 'polypeptide(L)' 'MQAAQESVTYVFCDVNGLHETNSKFGHEAGDRMLIALASELAKSFGQDMSFRFGGDEFLAIALDERLDKVQAKRYFLT' A
#
# COMPACT_ATOMS: atom_id res chain seq x y z
N MET A 1 -29.28 -10.89 19.74
CA MET A 1 -27.91 -10.40 19.47
C MET A 1 -27.74 -10.44 17.97
N GLN A 2 -27.50 -9.30 17.33
CA GLN A 2 -27.21 -9.27 15.89
C GLN A 2 -25.74 -9.65 15.74
N ALA A 3 -25.44 -10.70 14.97
CA ALA A 3 -24.06 -11.06 14.66
C ALA A 3 -23.42 -9.87 13.94
N ALA A 4 -22.27 -9.39 14.45
CA ALA A 4 -21.47 -8.42 13.73
C ALA A 4 -21.03 -9.08 12.41
N GLN A 5 -21.33 -8.43 11.30
CA GLN A 5 -20.99 -8.96 9.99
C GLN A 5 -19.55 -8.60 9.68
N GLU A 6 -18.62 -9.51 9.99
CA GLU A 6 -17.20 -9.31 9.73
C GLU A 6 -16.96 -9.01 8.25
N SER A 7 -16.48 -7.80 7.97
CA SER A 7 -16.10 -7.38 6.63
C SER A 7 -14.57 -7.40 6.43
N VAL A 8 -14.15 -7.83 5.24
CA VAL A 8 -12.75 -7.83 4.82
C VAL A 8 -12.62 -6.89 3.63
N THR A 9 -11.70 -5.93 3.73
CA THR A 9 -11.37 -5.00 2.64
C THR A 9 -10.00 -5.31 2.08
N TYR A 10 -9.91 -5.32 0.75
CA TYR A 10 -8.67 -5.46 0.00
C TYR A 10 -8.34 -4.13 -0.67
N VAL A 11 -7.10 -3.70 -0.52
CA VAL A 11 -6.57 -2.46 -1.12
C VAL A 11 -5.45 -2.84 -2.08
N PHE A 12 -5.71 -2.68 -3.37
CA PHE A 12 -4.71 -2.85 -4.42
C PHE A 12 -4.06 -1.50 -4.74
N CYS A 13 -2.74 -1.47 -4.76
CA CYS A 13 -1.94 -0.28 -5.05
C CYS A 13 -0.97 -0.60 -6.20
N ASP A 14 -0.89 0.32 -7.16
CA ASP A 14 0.09 0.30 -8.24
C ASP A 14 0.96 1.56 -8.15
N VAL A 15 2.28 1.39 -8.18
CA VAL A 15 3.22 2.50 -8.04
C VAL A 15 3.48 3.17 -9.40
N ASN A 16 2.85 4.32 -9.59
CA ASN A 16 3.14 5.18 -10.73
C ASN A 16 4.57 5.72 -10.67
N GLY A 17 5.27 5.74 -11.80
CA GLY A 17 6.55 6.45 -11.95
C GLY A 17 7.79 5.62 -11.59
N LEU A 18 7.66 4.33 -11.29
CA LEU A 18 8.81 3.49 -10.90
C LEU A 18 9.82 3.36 -12.06
N HIS A 19 9.35 3.15 -13.28
CA HIS A 19 10.23 3.00 -14.44
C HIS A 19 11.00 4.30 -14.74
N GLU A 20 10.31 5.44 -14.70
CA GLU A 20 10.88 6.77 -14.89
C GLU A 20 11.91 7.09 -13.80
N THR A 21 11.59 6.75 -12.55
CA THR A 21 12.50 6.92 -11.41
C THR A 21 13.76 6.08 -11.58
N ASN A 22 13.61 4.80 -11.95
CA ASN A 22 14.75 3.92 -12.23
C ASN A 22 15.61 4.44 -13.38
N SER A 23 14.98 4.92 -14.44
CA SER A 23 15.67 5.41 -15.64
C SER A 23 16.43 6.71 -15.39
N LYS A 24 15.85 7.61 -14.59
CA LYS A 24 16.42 8.94 -14.34
C LYS A 24 17.40 8.99 -13.17
N PHE A 25 17.15 8.20 -12.12
CA PHE A 25 17.88 8.29 -10.85
C PHE A 25 18.53 6.96 -10.43
N GLY A 26 18.42 5.90 -11.23
CA GLY A 26 18.99 4.59 -10.97
C GLY A 26 18.09 3.70 -10.12
N HIS A 27 18.35 2.38 -10.17
CA HIS A 27 17.56 1.36 -9.48
C HIS A 27 17.49 1.57 -7.96
N GLU A 28 18.56 2.05 -7.33
CA GLU A 28 18.55 2.35 -5.90
C GLU A 28 17.51 3.41 -5.51
N ALA A 29 17.20 4.34 -6.43
CA ALA A 29 16.16 5.34 -6.19
C ALA A 29 14.75 4.72 -6.25
N GLY A 30 14.51 3.81 -7.19
CA GLY A 30 13.27 3.03 -7.22
C GLY A 30 13.13 2.13 -6.00
N ASP A 31 14.21 1.50 -5.55
CA ASP A 31 14.20 0.68 -4.32
C ASP A 31 13.81 1.52 -3.10
N ARG A 32 14.35 2.74 -2.96
CA ARG A 32 13.95 3.67 -1.90
C ARG A 32 12.47 4.06 -1.98
N MET A 33 11.95 4.25 -3.19
CA MET A 33 10.53 4.56 -3.41
C MET A 33 9.63 3.39 -2.96
N LEU A 34 9.98 2.17 -3.34
CA LEU A 34 9.25 0.95 -2.96
C LEU A 34 9.30 0.69 -1.46
N ILE A 35 10.47 0.89 -0.83
CA ILE A 35 10.64 0.79 0.63
C ILE A 35 9.76 1.82 1.36
N ALA A 36 9.72 3.06 0.85
CA ALA A 36 8.89 4.10 1.44
C ALA A 36 7.40 3.73 1.39
N LEU A 37 6.89 3.26 0.24
CA LEU A 37 5.51 2.81 0.15
C LEU A 37 5.23 1.61 1.07
N ALA A 38 6.10 0.61 1.08
CA ALA A 38 5.95 -0.55 1.95
C ALA A 38 5.87 -0.14 3.44
N SER A 39 6.69 0.84 3.84
CA SER A 39 6.66 1.40 5.20
C SER A 39 5.32 2.08 5.50
N GLU A 40 4.78 2.86 4.58
CA GLU A 40 3.50 3.55 4.77
C GLU A 40 2.31 2.57 4.81
N LEU A 41 2.32 1.52 3.98
CA LEU A 41 1.33 0.45 4.03
C LEU A 41 1.42 -0.31 5.37
N ALA A 42 2.62 -0.70 5.79
CA ALA A 42 2.83 -1.38 7.05
C ALA A 42 2.39 -0.56 8.27
N LYS A 43 2.59 0.77 8.25
CA LYS A 43 2.08 1.67 9.30
C LYS A 43 0.55 1.76 9.32
N SER A 44 -0.07 1.74 8.16
CA SER A 44 -1.52 1.96 8.01
C SER A 44 -2.34 0.68 8.23
N PHE A 45 -1.87 -0.44 7.71
CA PHE A 45 -2.59 -1.72 7.70
C PHE A 45 -1.97 -2.77 8.62
N GLY A 46 -0.68 -2.63 8.96
CA GLY A 46 0.12 -3.62 9.69
C GLY A 46 1.04 -4.40 8.76
N GLN A 47 2.19 -4.83 9.28
CA GLN A 47 3.18 -5.60 8.53
C GLN A 47 2.60 -6.93 8.02
N ASP A 48 1.86 -7.64 8.85
CA ASP A 48 1.27 -8.95 8.50
C ASP A 48 0.08 -8.85 7.53
N MET A 49 -0.36 -7.64 7.22
CA MET A 49 -1.50 -7.35 6.35
C MET A 49 -1.10 -6.54 5.12
N SER A 50 0.19 -6.39 4.86
CA SER A 50 0.72 -5.64 3.72
C SER A 50 1.67 -6.52 2.92
N PHE A 51 1.46 -6.61 1.62
CA PHE A 51 2.16 -7.54 0.73
C PHE A 51 2.62 -6.82 -0.53
N ARG A 52 3.81 -7.16 -1.01
CA ARG A 52 4.25 -6.81 -2.37
C ARG A 52 3.93 -7.99 -3.28
N PHE A 53 3.07 -7.76 -4.26
CA PHE A 53 2.58 -8.80 -5.17
C PHE A 53 3.37 -8.84 -6.49
N GLY A 54 3.86 -7.68 -6.95
CA GLY A 54 4.59 -7.53 -8.20
C GLY A 54 5.80 -6.60 -8.09
N GLY A 55 6.24 -6.07 -9.24
CA GLY A 55 7.34 -5.10 -9.30
C GLY A 55 7.01 -3.81 -8.55
N ASP A 56 5.92 -3.17 -8.94
CA ASP A 56 5.34 -1.94 -8.41
C ASP A 56 3.97 -2.17 -7.73
N GLU A 57 3.48 -3.41 -7.71
CA GLU A 57 2.15 -3.74 -7.21
C GLU A 57 2.16 -4.19 -5.74
N PHE A 58 1.27 -3.63 -4.94
CA PHE A 58 1.08 -3.94 -3.52
C PHE A 58 -0.39 -4.25 -3.19
N LEU A 59 -0.57 -5.10 -2.18
CA LEU A 59 -1.86 -5.46 -1.62
C LEU A 59 -1.84 -5.20 -0.11
N ALA A 60 -2.89 -4.57 0.41
CA ALA A 60 -3.13 -4.49 1.85
C ALA A 60 -4.52 -5.02 2.21
N ILE A 61 -4.64 -5.60 3.40
CA ILE A 61 -5.89 -6.18 3.91
C ILE A 61 -6.29 -5.44 5.19
N ALA A 62 -7.56 -5.05 5.29
CA ALA A 62 -8.14 -4.47 6.50
C ALA A 62 -9.34 -5.30 6.96
N LEU A 63 -9.37 -5.60 8.26
CA LEU A 63 -10.50 -6.25 8.92
C LEU A 63 -11.35 -5.18 9.62
N ASP A 64 -12.67 -5.39 9.57
CA ASP A 64 -13.81 -4.60 10.08
C ASP A 64 -13.52 -3.48 11.12
N GLU A 65 -12.73 -3.74 12.16
CA GLU A 65 -12.43 -2.77 13.24
C GLU A 65 -11.37 -1.71 12.90
N ARG A 66 -10.80 -1.70 11.69
CA ARG A 66 -9.75 -0.73 11.29
C ARG A 66 -10.15 0.21 10.15
N LEU A 67 -11.34 0.05 9.57
CA LEU A 67 -11.76 0.81 8.38
C LEU A 67 -12.09 2.28 8.68
N ASP A 68 -12.40 2.61 9.93
CA ASP A 68 -12.55 3.97 10.44
C ASP A 68 -11.24 4.80 10.35
N LYS A 69 -10.08 4.14 10.22
CA LYS A 69 -8.76 4.79 10.12
C LYS A 69 -8.15 4.80 8.72
N VAL A 70 -8.72 4.07 7.77
CA VAL A 70 -8.22 4.05 6.38
C VAL A 70 -8.75 5.29 5.66
N GLN A 71 -8.09 6.43 5.88
CA GLN A 71 -8.25 7.57 5.00
C GLN A 71 -7.51 7.25 3.69
N ALA A 72 -8.25 7.12 2.59
CA ALA A 72 -7.68 7.02 1.26
C ALA A 72 -6.86 8.29 0.97
N LYS A 73 -5.55 8.25 1.26
CA LYS A 73 -4.63 9.30 0.87
C LYS A 73 -4.27 9.09 -0.59
N ARG A 74 -4.87 9.90 -1.45
CA ARG A 74 -4.48 9.99 -2.85
C ARG A 74 -3.20 10.82 -2.94
N TYR A 75 -2.05 10.15 -3.00
CA TYR A 75 -0.79 10.82 -3.32
C TYR A 75 -0.78 11.10 -4.83
N PHE A 76 -1.13 12.34 -5.21
CA PHE A 76 -0.83 12.84 -6.55
C PHE A 76 0.67 13.13 -6.62
N LEU A 77 1.41 12.33 -7.38
CA LEU A 77 2.72 12.73 -7.89
C LEU A 77 2.45 13.38 -9.26
N THR A 78 2.55 14.71 -9.31
CA THR A 78 2.57 15.52 -10.54
C THR A 78 3.99 15.73 -11.02
#